data_AF-A0A2T1D0D4-F1
#
_entry.id   AF-A0A2T1D0D4-F1
#
_cell.length_a   1.000
_cell.length_b   1.000
_cell.length_c   1.000
_cell.angle_alpha   90.00
_cell.angle_beta   90.00
_cell.angle_gamma   90.00
#
_symmetry.space_group_name_H-M   'P 1'
#
loop_
_entity.id
_entity.type
_entity.pdbx_description
1 polymer ?
#
loop_
_entity_poly.entity_id
_entity_poly.type
_entity_poly.pdbx_seq_one_letter_code
_entity_poly.pdbx_strand_id
1 'polypeptide(L)' 'MGISYLIDTHILLWWLFDDPKLNAKCRDIIRNPDFNIIVSWG' A
#
# COMPACT_ATOMS: atom_id res chain seq x y z
N MET A 1 4.80 -16.29 10.37
CA MET A 1 5.25 -15.50 9.21
C MET A 1 4.05 -14.75 8.66
N GLY A 2 4.02 -13.42 8.78
CA GLY A 2 2.98 -12.58 8.19
C GLY A 2 3.17 -12.39 6.68
N ILE A 3 2.13 -11.94 5.99
CA ILE A 3 2.21 -11.62 4.56
C ILE A 3 2.87 -10.24 4.42
N SER A 4 3.90 -10.15 3.58
CA SER A 4 4.58 -8.90 3.28
C SER A 4 4.26 -8.46 1.85
N TYR A 5 3.87 -7.20 1.69
CA TYR A 5 3.61 -6.59 0.38
C TYR A 5 4.68 -5.54 0.10
N LEU A 6 5.33 -5.68 -1.06
CA LEU A 6 6.21 -4.64 -1.58
C LEU A 6 5.38 -3.71 -2.46
N ILE A 7 5.29 -2.45 -2.07
CA ILE A 7 4.60 -1.43 -2.86
C ILE A 7 5.58 -0.38 -3.38
N ASP A 8 5.23 0.15 -4.55
CA ASP A 8 5.93 1.28 -5.13
C ASP A 8 5.62 2.58 -4.36
N THR A 9 6.54 3.54 -4.41
CA THR A 9 6.32 4.86 -3.78
C THR A 9 5.09 5.57 -4.36
N HIS A 10 4.76 5.38 -5.64
CA HIS A 10 3.55 5.94 -6.24
C HIS A 10 2.27 5.42 -5.57
N ILE A 11 2.24 4.14 -5.19
CA ILE A 11 1.09 3.54 -4.48
C ILE A 11 0.95 4.15 -3.08
N LEU A 12 2.07 4.35 -2.37
CA LEU A 12 2.08 5.02 -1.07
C LEU A 12 1.56 6.46 -1.18
N LEU A 13 2.02 7.21 -2.19
CA LEU A 13 1.57 8.59 -2.42
C LEU A 13 0.09 8.65 -2.76
N TRP A 14 -0.40 7.78 -3.63
CA TRP A 14 -1.84 7.71 -3.94
C TRP A 14 -2.67 7.36 -2.70
N TRP A 15 -2.17 6.51 -1.81
CA TRP A 15 -2.84 6.23 -0.55
C TRP A 15 -2.86 7.44 0.38
N LEU A 16 -1.72 8.13 0.51
CA LEU A 16 -1.58 9.31 1.36
C LEU A 16 -2.45 10.49 0.91
N PHE A 17 -2.61 10.67 -0.40
CA PHE A 17 -3.40 11.76 -1.00
C PHE A 17 -4.84 11.38 -1.37
N ASP A 18 -5.29 10.18 -0.97
CA ASP A 18 -6.63 9.67 -1.29
C ASP A 18 -6.94 9.68 -2.80
N ASP A 19 -5.93 9.40 -3.63
CA ASP A 19 -6.05 9.50 -5.09
C ASP A 19 -7.02 8.43 -5.65
N PRO A 20 -7.98 8.80 -6.51
CA PRO A 20 -8.98 7.87 -7.05
C PRO A 20 -8.38 6.77 -7.95
N LYS A 21 -7.13 6.89 -8.38
CA LYS A 21 -6.40 5.82 -9.10
C LYS A 21 -6.09 4.64 -8.20
N LEU A 22 -6.06 4.81 -6.88
CA LEU A 22 -5.82 3.71 -5.95
C LEU A 22 -7.08 2.86 -5.79
N ASN A 23 -6.99 1.58 -6.13
CA ASN A 23 -8.09 0.65 -5.99
C ASN A 23 -8.46 0.45 -4.50
N ALA A 24 -9.76 0.31 -4.21
CA ALA A 24 -10.29 0.13 -2.86
C ALA A 24 -9.67 -1.09 -2.15
N LYS A 25 -9.41 -2.18 -2.88
CA LYS A 25 -8.74 -3.37 -2.33
C LYS A 25 -7.31 -3.08 -1.88
N CYS A 26 -6.56 -2.28 -2.63
CA CYS A 26 -5.20 -1.88 -2.24
C CYS A 26 -5.24 -1.03 -0.97
N ARG A 27 -6.22 -0.13 -0.85
CA ARG A 27 -6.42 0.67 0.36
C ARG A 27 -6.75 -0.21 1.57
N ASP A 28 -7.57 -1.23 1.40
CA ASP A 28 -7.93 -2.19 2.47
C ASP A 28 -6.71 -2.98 2.95
N ILE A 29 -5.89 -3.47 2.01
CA ILE A 29 -4.63 -4.16 2.31
C ILE A 29 -3.65 -3.23 3.03
N ILE A 30 -3.43 -2.01 2.55
CA ILE A 30 -2.48 -1.06 3.18
C ILE A 30 -2.97 -0.62 4.57
N ARG A 31 -4.29 -0.56 4.79
CA ARG A 31 -4.88 -0.23 6.11
C ARG A 31 -4.81 -1.37 7.11
N ASN A 32 -4.61 -2.61 6.66
CA ASN A 32 -4.63 -3.77 7.53
C ASN A 32 -3.28 -3.92 8.26
N PRO A 33 -3.24 -3.81 9.61
CA PRO A 33 -2.01 -3.91 10.38
C PRO A 33 -1.40 -5.33 10.41
N ASP A 34 -2.15 -6.37 10.02
CA ASP A 34 -1.62 -7.74 9.88
C ASP A 34 -0.65 -7.89 8.69
N PHE A 35 -0.70 -6.95 7.73
CA PHE A 35 0.15 -6.96 6.56
C PHE A 35 1.37 -6.06 6.75
N ASN A 36 2.54 -6.60 6.47
CA ASN A 36 3.77 -5.84 6.51
C ASN A 36 3.98 -5.14 5.17
N ILE A 37 3.81 -3.82 5.15
CA ILE A 37 3.99 -3.01 3.94
C ILE A 37 5.43 -2.51 3.87
N ILE A 38 6.14 -2.95 2.84
CA ILE A 38 7.50 -2.52 2.55
C ILE A 38 7.42 -1.58 1.35
N VAL A 39 8.04 -0.41 1.47
CA VAL A 39 8.11 0.57 0.38
C VAL A 39 9.54 0.56 -0.13
N SER A 40 9.71 0.30 -1.42
CA SER A 40 11.01 0.45 -2.07
C SER A 40 10.91 1.46 -3.19
N TRP A 41 11.98 2.23 -3.33
CA TRP A 41 12.20 3.08 -4.48
C TRP A 41 13.23 2.37 -5.36
N GLY A 42 12.86 2.09 -6.61
CA GLY A 42 13.75 1.55 -7.63
C GLY A 42 14.44 2.66 -8.40
#